data_AF-A0A928AT06-F1
#
_entry.id   AF-A0A928AT06-F1
#
_cell.length_a   1.000
_cell.length_b   1.000
_cell.length_c   1.000
_cell.angle_alpha   90.00
_cell.angle_beta   90.00
_cell.angle_gamma   90.00
#
_symmetry.space_group_name_H-M   'P 1'
#
loop_
_entity.id
_entity.type
_entity.pdbx_description
1 polymer ?
#
loop_
_entity_poly.entity_id
_entity_poly.type
_entity_poly.pdbx_seq_one_letter_code
_entity_poly.pdbx_strand_id
1 'polypeptide(L)'
;MKRIFSFLFAIIALVGTTSIFTACQEDAPEINFTMNVTVNNDFTEVVNAINNGAMKQEAAIAALTAAIEKMQGNQNAKLDAIVEAINTLATTLDAKLAIIEAAMKAQTLALETKLGLIEAAIKALPDYSDKLAAIETAIAALPNYSEQLGAIAAAIEALPNYTEQMGALETALEAIAANIKAQQNQYADELAALTDAINAIKSEVAAGNKSQEDALAEIIALLESGALAGGGSGSGGGSGSGGEGEGGEDEGGEDEDPYITFKTDEEDFSVHVIPCEIKTTEGVDLQPGYPNNDNTMGYTSYGYYLISNPVKLTFNGNPTDLDLYSCGITEIDLSKLTALEEIYLAGNKLTKVDFSHNKNLKDVYLYDSYDKKCNYLTSEAMSDVVKSLPDRTGKEAGMIAIGYTVAGYDCPILPADVTLAKSKNWEVY
;
A
#
# COMPACT_ATOMS: atom_id res chain seq x y z
N MET A 1 101.68 -9.16 -45.32
CA MET A 1 100.28 -9.57 -45.58
C MET A 1 99.80 -10.36 -44.37
N LYS A 2 99.09 -9.74 -43.41
CA LYS A 2 97.64 -9.90 -43.24
C LYS A 2 97.16 -11.34 -43.53
N ARG A 3 96.98 -12.16 -42.49
CA ARG A 3 95.66 -12.51 -41.90
C ARG A 3 95.72 -13.75 -40.98
N ILE A 4 95.07 -13.60 -39.82
CA ILE A 4 94.13 -14.56 -39.21
C ILE A 4 94.68 -15.66 -38.25
N PHE A 5 94.02 -15.74 -37.09
CA PHE A 5 94.01 -16.77 -36.03
C PHE A 5 95.19 -16.86 -35.03
N SER A 6 95.11 -15.99 -34.02
CA SER A 6 95.20 -16.26 -32.58
C SER A 6 96.11 -17.42 -32.12
N PHE A 7 97.39 -17.10 -31.88
CA PHE A 7 98.37 -17.87 -31.10
C PHE A 7 97.76 -18.24 -29.73
N LEU A 8 97.43 -19.49 -29.40
CA LEU A 8 98.11 -20.77 -29.52
C LEU A 8 99.47 -20.81 -28.82
N PHE A 9 99.40 -21.40 -27.62
CA PHE A 9 100.27 -22.44 -27.09
C PHE A 9 101.77 -22.20 -26.99
N ALA A 10 102.20 -22.27 -25.73
CA ALA A 10 103.55 -22.54 -25.29
C ALA A 10 104.15 -23.77 -25.99
N ILE A 11 105.40 -23.61 -26.40
CA ILE A 11 106.39 -24.63 -26.73
C ILE A 11 107.67 -24.18 -25.98
N ILE A 12 108.44 -24.97 -25.23
CA ILE A 12 108.40 -26.40 -24.84
C ILE A 12 109.36 -26.54 -23.63
N ALA A 13 108.97 -27.40 -22.66
CA ALA A 13 109.71 -28.28 -21.72
C ALA A 13 111.15 -27.92 -21.25
N LEU A 14 111.60 -28.22 -20.00
CA LEU A 14 111.69 -29.58 -19.44
C LEU A 14 112.05 -29.60 -17.93
N VAL A 15 111.13 -30.18 -17.13
CA VAL A 15 111.24 -31.08 -15.95
C VAL A 15 111.89 -30.61 -14.63
N GLY A 16 111.10 -30.74 -13.54
CA GLY A 16 111.61 -31.02 -12.19
C GLY A 16 110.80 -30.39 -11.06
N THR A 17 109.74 -31.07 -10.61
CA THR A 17 108.82 -30.70 -9.52
C THR A 17 109.51 -30.28 -8.22
N THR A 18 109.17 -29.08 -7.71
CA THR A 18 109.36 -28.58 -6.33
C THR A 18 108.65 -27.21 -6.29
N SER A 19 108.27 -26.55 -5.20
CA SER A 19 108.05 -26.80 -3.77
C SER A 19 107.61 -25.43 -3.22
N ILE A 20 106.53 -25.42 -2.44
CA ILE A 20 106.23 -24.58 -1.26
C ILE A 20 107.38 -23.66 -0.78
N PHE A 21 107.08 -22.39 -0.46
CA PHE A 21 107.59 -21.70 0.75
C PHE A 21 106.67 -20.54 1.20
N THR A 22 106.57 -20.45 2.52
CA THR A 22 105.60 -19.75 3.37
C THR A 22 105.84 -18.23 3.48
N ALA A 23 104.78 -17.43 3.44
CA ALA A 23 104.78 -16.02 3.82
C ALA A 23 104.00 -15.81 5.13
N CYS A 24 104.49 -14.89 5.95
CA CYS A 24 104.17 -14.66 7.35
C CYS A 24 102.67 -14.49 7.69
N GLN A 25 102.34 -14.99 8.88
CA GLN A 25 101.03 -15.02 9.53
C GLN A 25 100.78 -13.69 10.29
N GLU A 26 99.67 -13.03 10.00
CA GLU A 26 99.16 -11.87 10.73
C GLU A 26 97.83 -12.28 11.37
N ASP A 27 97.83 -12.46 12.71
CA ASP A 27 96.65 -12.82 13.49
C ASP A 27 95.70 -11.61 13.59
N ALA A 28 94.67 -11.59 12.74
CA ALA A 28 93.52 -10.69 12.89
C ALA A 28 92.50 -11.32 13.86
N PRO A 29 91.96 -10.57 14.85
CA PRO A 29 90.99 -11.12 15.78
C PRO A 29 89.67 -11.44 15.06
N GLU A 30 89.18 -12.67 15.26
CA GLU A 30 87.91 -13.16 14.73
C GLU A 30 86.74 -12.50 15.51
N ILE A 31 86.16 -11.44 14.94
CA ILE A 31 84.96 -10.81 15.50
C ILE A 31 83.74 -11.64 15.07
N ASN A 32 83.31 -12.56 15.94
CA ASN A 32 82.03 -13.26 15.77
C ASN A 32 80.86 -12.32 16.10
N PHE A 33 80.23 -11.77 15.07
CA PHE A 33 78.95 -11.09 15.22
C PHE A 33 77.82 -12.13 15.28
N THR A 34 77.34 -12.45 16.48
CA THR A 34 76.06 -13.14 16.63
C THR A 34 74.94 -12.13 16.37
N MET A 35 74.41 -12.10 15.15
CA MET A 35 73.16 -11.41 14.86
C MET A 35 71.98 -12.22 15.41
N ASN A 36 71.52 -11.87 16.62
CA ASN A 36 70.20 -12.28 17.08
C ASN A 36 69.15 -11.44 16.32
N VAL A 37 68.60 -11.97 15.23
CA VAL A 37 67.40 -11.41 14.61
C VAL A 37 66.19 -11.92 15.38
N THR A 38 65.73 -11.16 16.37
CA THR A 38 64.43 -11.42 16.99
C THR A 38 63.35 -10.91 16.04
N VAL A 39 62.74 -11.81 15.26
CA VAL A 39 61.50 -11.47 14.56
C VAL A 39 60.39 -11.49 15.61
N ASN A 40 60.18 -10.36 16.30
CA ASN A 40 58.99 -10.15 17.11
C ASN A 40 57.81 -10.07 16.13
N ASN A 41 57.13 -11.19 15.87
CA ASN A 41 55.83 -11.15 15.24
C ASN A 41 54.79 -11.19 16.34
N ASP A 42 54.23 -10.02 16.62
CA ASP A 42 53.32 -9.77 17.71
C ASP A 42 51.91 -10.26 17.34
N PHE A 43 51.71 -11.58 17.48
CA PHE A 43 50.42 -12.23 17.29
C PHE A 43 49.31 -11.56 18.12
N THR A 44 49.66 -11.09 19.32
CA THR A 44 48.77 -10.39 20.25
C THR A 44 48.34 -9.01 19.72
N GLU A 45 49.25 -8.22 19.17
CA GLU A 45 48.94 -6.93 18.54
C GLU A 45 47.96 -7.07 17.37
N VAL A 46 48.13 -8.10 16.54
CA VAL A 46 47.22 -8.35 15.42
C VAL A 46 45.82 -8.72 15.92
N VAL A 47 45.71 -9.57 16.94
CA VAL A 47 44.42 -9.93 17.55
C VAL A 47 43.74 -8.70 18.19
N ASN A 48 44.48 -7.85 18.87
CA ASN A 48 43.97 -6.61 19.46
C ASN A 48 43.48 -5.61 18.39
N ALA A 49 44.16 -5.50 17.26
CA ALA A 49 43.73 -4.65 16.16
C ALA A 49 42.39 -5.11 15.56
N ILE A 50 42.13 -6.42 15.53
CA ILE A 50 40.86 -7.00 15.06
C ILE A 50 39.75 -6.75 16.07
N ASN A 51 40.00 -6.97 17.35
CA ASN A 51 39.01 -6.69 18.41
C ASN A 51 38.52 -5.24 18.38
N ASN A 52 39.40 -4.31 18.00
CA ASN A 52 39.10 -2.88 17.91
C ASN A 52 38.56 -2.45 16.54
N GLY A 53 38.30 -3.38 15.62
CA GLY A 53 37.79 -3.08 14.27
C GLY A 53 38.73 -2.26 13.39
N ALA A 54 40.01 -2.15 13.77
CA ALA A 54 41.00 -1.29 13.11
C ALA A 54 41.57 -1.90 11.82
N MET A 55 41.21 -3.14 11.49
CA MET A 55 41.74 -3.88 10.34
C MET A 55 40.62 -4.61 9.59
N LYS A 56 40.68 -4.60 8.26
CA LYS A 56 39.76 -5.38 7.41
C LYS A 56 40.05 -6.88 7.55
N GLN A 57 39.00 -7.70 7.45
CA GLN A 57 39.05 -9.14 7.75
C GLN A 57 40.08 -9.90 6.91
N GLU A 58 40.23 -9.58 5.62
CA GLU A 58 41.19 -10.22 4.73
C GLU A 58 42.65 -9.89 5.10
N ALA A 59 42.92 -8.64 5.49
CA ALA A 59 44.26 -8.20 5.91
C ALA A 59 44.63 -8.78 7.28
N ALA A 60 43.66 -8.88 8.19
CA ALA A 60 43.78 -9.52 9.48
C ALA A 60 44.15 -11.00 9.36
N ILE A 61 43.42 -11.75 8.53
CA ILE A 61 43.71 -13.17 8.29
C ILE A 61 45.12 -13.35 7.71
N ALA A 62 45.53 -12.52 6.74
CA ALA A 62 46.87 -12.60 6.16
C ALA A 62 47.99 -12.32 7.19
N ALA A 63 47.81 -11.30 8.03
CA ALA A 63 48.76 -10.96 9.09
C ALA A 63 48.85 -12.08 10.16
N LEU A 64 47.70 -12.63 10.57
CA LEU A 64 47.65 -13.76 11.49
C LEU A 64 48.28 -15.01 10.89
N THR A 65 48.03 -15.34 9.61
CA THR A 65 48.66 -16.49 8.94
C THR A 65 50.18 -16.33 8.93
N ALA A 66 50.70 -15.15 8.57
CA ALA A 66 52.12 -14.87 8.59
C ALA A 66 52.72 -14.93 10.01
N ALA A 67 51.96 -14.60 11.05
CA ALA A 67 52.35 -14.81 12.45
C ALA A 67 52.44 -16.29 12.80
N ILE A 68 51.43 -17.07 12.43
CA ILE A 68 51.39 -18.51 12.69
C ILE A 68 52.53 -19.24 11.96
N GLU A 69 52.84 -18.85 10.71
CA GLU A 69 53.95 -19.41 9.93
C GLU A 69 55.31 -19.17 10.58
N LYS A 70 55.47 -18.06 11.29
CA LYS A 70 56.72 -17.71 11.99
C LYS A 70 56.79 -18.23 13.43
N MET A 71 55.71 -18.79 13.96
CA MET A 71 55.72 -19.34 15.32
C MET A 71 56.76 -20.45 15.45
N GLN A 72 57.54 -20.39 16.52
CA GLN A 72 58.55 -21.38 16.86
C GLN A 72 57.95 -22.43 17.83
N GLY A 73 58.61 -23.58 17.94
CA GLY A 73 58.16 -24.69 18.80
C GLY A 73 57.51 -25.84 18.04
N ASN A 74 57.17 -26.89 18.78
CA ASN A 74 56.49 -28.07 18.24
C ASN A 74 55.01 -27.78 17.96
N GLN A 75 54.32 -28.71 17.28
CA GLN A 75 52.91 -28.52 16.88
C GLN A 75 51.96 -28.31 18.07
N ASN A 76 52.20 -28.98 19.20
CA ASN A 76 51.37 -28.84 20.40
C ASN A 76 51.54 -27.47 21.05
N ALA A 77 52.77 -26.97 21.16
CA ALA A 77 53.03 -25.63 21.68
C ALA A 77 52.39 -24.54 20.80
N LYS A 78 52.40 -24.73 19.48
CA LYS A 78 51.69 -23.84 18.55
C LYS A 78 50.17 -23.91 18.72
N LEU A 79 49.61 -25.11 18.92
CA LEU A 79 48.19 -25.30 19.17
C LEU A 79 47.76 -24.60 20.46
N ASP A 80 48.50 -24.79 21.55
CA ASP A 80 48.22 -24.19 22.84
C ASP A 80 48.19 -22.67 22.75
N ALA A 81 49.17 -22.06 22.05
CA ALA A 81 49.22 -20.61 21.85
C ALA A 81 48.03 -20.07 21.02
N ILE A 82 47.60 -20.80 19.99
CA ILE A 82 46.44 -20.41 19.17
C ILE A 82 45.14 -20.55 19.98
N VAL A 83 44.99 -21.64 20.72
CA VAL A 83 43.82 -21.88 21.59
C VAL A 83 43.74 -20.84 22.70
N GLU A 84 44.87 -20.48 23.31
CA GLU A 84 44.94 -19.40 24.28
C GLU A 84 44.46 -18.09 23.66
N ALA A 85 44.97 -17.70 22.48
CA ALA A 85 44.53 -16.46 21.84
C ALA A 85 43.03 -16.44 21.49
N ILE A 86 42.44 -17.56 21.06
CA ILE A 86 41.00 -17.65 20.81
C ILE A 86 40.18 -17.45 22.10
N ASN A 87 40.67 -17.99 23.22
CA ASN A 87 39.92 -18.01 24.47
C ASN A 87 40.14 -16.77 25.34
N THR A 88 41.32 -16.16 25.27
CA THR A 88 41.73 -15.07 26.17
C THR A 88 41.91 -13.73 25.47
N LEU A 89 42.46 -13.73 24.25
CA LEU A 89 42.78 -12.49 23.53
C LEU A 89 41.63 -12.05 22.61
N ALA A 90 40.98 -12.97 21.91
CA ALA A 90 39.87 -12.67 21.01
C ALA A 90 38.57 -12.43 21.78
N THR A 91 38.10 -11.19 21.81
CA THR A 91 36.89 -10.78 22.52
C THR A 91 35.65 -10.75 21.61
N THR A 92 35.85 -10.75 20.29
CA THR A 92 34.78 -10.76 19.29
C THR A 92 34.72 -12.10 18.55
N LEU A 93 33.54 -12.45 18.04
CA LEU A 93 33.38 -13.64 17.19
C LEU A 93 34.26 -13.53 15.93
N ASP A 94 34.32 -12.35 15.32
CA ASP A 94 35.12 -12.11 14.13
C ASP A 94 36.62 -12.33 14.37
N ALA A 95 37.15 -11.91 15.52
CA ALA A 95 38.53 -12.17 15.91
C ALA A 95 38.79 -13.67 16.09
N LYS A 96 37.87 -14.39 16.75
CA LYS A 96 37.97 -15.85 16.93
C LYS A 96 37.97 -16.58 15.58
N LEU A 97 37.06 -16.22 14.68
CA LEU A 97 36.96 -16.80 13.35
C LEU A 97 38.20 -16.49 12.49
N ALA A 98 38.72 -15.26 12.54
CA ALA A 98 39.92 -14.87 11.81
C ALA A 98 41.17 -15.66 12.26
N ILE A 99 41.34 -15.92 13.56
CA ILE A 99 42.44 -16.74 14.09
C ILE A 99 42.31 -18.20 13.62
N ILE A 100 41.10 -18.77 13.68
CA ILE A 100 40.84 -20.14 13.22
C ILE A 100 41.14 -20.25 11.72
N GLU A 101 40.63 -19.32 10.90
CA GLU A 101 40.86 -19.31 9.46
C GLU A 101 42.35 -19.14 9.12
N ALA A 102 43.05 -18.26 9.83
CA ALA A 102 44.47 -18.06 9.66
C ALA A 102 45.29 -19.33 10.00
N ALA A 103 44.91 -20.05 11.05
CA ALA A 103 45.51 -21.33 11.42
C ALA A 103 45.22 -22.43 10.39
N MET A 104 44.00 -22.45 9.83
CA MET A 104 43.65 -23.37 8.74
C MET A 104 44.46 -23.10 7.47
N LYS A 105 44.77 -21.83 7.18
CA LYS A 105 45.58 -21.40 6.02
C LYS A 105 47.09 -21.57 6.24
N ALA A 106 47.57 -21.60 7.48
CA ALA A 106 48.99 -21.72 7.76
C ALA A 106 49.58 -23.04 7.24
N GLN A 107 50.69 -22.94 6.51
CA GLN A 107 51.36 -24.10 5.90
C GLN A 107 52.24 -24.86 6.89
N THR A 108 52.69 -24.20 7.96
CA THR A 108 53.58 -24.80 8.98
C THR A 108 52.85 -25.63 10.03
N LEU A 109 51.53 -25.67 10.00
CA LEU A 109 50.71 -26.49 10.90
C LEU A 109 50.31 -27.80 10.24
N ALA A 110 50.51 -28.90 10.96
CA ALA A 110 50.08 -30.22 10.52
C ALA A 110 48.55 -30.32 10.53
N LEU A 111 48.00 -31.22 9.70
CA LEU A 111 46.55 -31.44 9.63
C LEU A 111 45.96 -31.87 10.97
N GLU A 112 46.66 -32.73 11.73
CA GLU A 112 46.25 -33.14 13.07
C GLU A 112 46.07 -31.94 14.02
N THR A 113 46.99 -30.99 13.98
CA THR A 113 46.94 -29.75 14.77
C THR A 113 45.76 -28.87 14.38
N LYS A 114 45.48 -28.78 13.08
CA LYS A 114 44.29 -28.06 12.56
C LYS A 114 42.99 -28.70 13.02
N LEU A 115 42.91 -30.04 13.03
CA LEU A 115 41.75 -30.77 13.53
C LEU A 115 41.58 -30.61 15.05
N GLY A 116 42.68 -30.65 15.82
CA GLY A 116 42.66 -30.40 17.26
C GLY A 116 42.16 -28.99 17.60
N LEU A 117 42.50 -27.98 16.77
CA LEU A 117 41.98 -26.62 16.92
C LEU A 117 40.46 -26.54 16.71
N ILE A 118 39.95 -27.22 15.67
CA ILE A 118 38.51 -27.29 15.39
C ILE A 118 37.78 -27.98 16.54
N GLU A 119 38.32 -29.09 17.05
CA GLU A 119 37.75 -29.80 18.20
C GLU A 119 37.70 -28.90 19.46
N ALA A 120 38.78 -28.17 19.74
CA ALA A 120 38.83 -27.23 20.86
C ALA A 120 37.83 -26.08 20.69
N ALA A 121 37.70 -25.53 19.48
CA ALA A 121 36.75 -24.46 19.16
C ALA A 121 35.29 -24.93 19.35
N ILE A 122 34.96 -26.16 18.93
CA ILE A 122 33.63 -26.75 19.13
C ILE A 122 33.33 -26.94 20.62
N LYS A 123 34.30 -27.47 21.38
CA LYS A 123 34.16 -27.66 22.84
C LYS A 123 34.01 -26.35 23.61
N ALA A 124 34.52 -25.25 23.07
CA ALA A 124 34.44 -23.92 23.67
C ALA A 124 33.16 -23.15 23.32
N LEU A 125 32.27 -23.70 22.47
CA LEU A 125 30.98 -23.08 22.19
C LEU A 125 30.12 -23.04 23.47
N PRO A 126 29.42 -21.93 23.77
CA PRO A 126 28.53 -21.87 24.91
C PRO A 126 27.43 -22.92 24.82
N ASP A 127 27.11 -23.58 25.93
CA ASP A 127 25.92 -24.41 26.06
C ASP A 127 24.69 -23.50 26.25
N TYR A 128 23.69 -23.67 25.38
CA TYR A 128 22.45 -22.88 25.41
C TYR A 128 21.27 -23.67 26.01
N SER A 129 21.48 -24.90 26.46
CA SER A 129 20.41 -25.79 26.95
C SER A 129 19.59 -25.18 28.09
N ASP A 130 20.25 -24.55 29.07
CA ASP A 130 19.57 -23.89 30.19
C ASP A 130 18.73 -22.68 29.76
N LYS A 131 19.22 -21.89 28.80
CA LYS A 131 18.48 -20.74 28.24
C LYS A 131 17.26 -21.21 27.46
N LEU A 132 17.39 -22.31 26.71
CA LEU A 132 16.28 -22.92 25.98
C LEU A 132 15.21 -23.43 26.96
N ALA A 133 15.60 -24.16 28.00
CA ALA A 133 14.67 -24.65 29.03
C ALA A 133 13.93 -23.51 29.75
N ALA A 134 14.61 -22.38 29.99
CA ALA A 134 13.98 -21.18 30.57
C ALA A 134 12.95 -20.57 29.60
N ILE A 135 13.23 -20.53 28.30
CA ILE A 135 12.28 -20.07 27.27
C ILE A 135 11.08 -21.01 27.19
N GLU A 136 11.29 -22.32 27.17
CA GLU A 136 10.21 -23.31 27.16
C GLU A 136 9.29 -23.14 28.37
N THR A 137 9.88 -22.96 29.56
CA THR A 137 9.13 -22.69 30.80
C THR A 137 8.33 -21.40 30.71
N ALA A 138 8.90 -20.33 30.16
CA ALA A 138 8.21 -19.05 29.98
C ALA A 138 7.03 -19.15 29.01
N ILE A 139 7.20 -19.89 27.90
CA ILE A 139 6.12 -20.15 26.92
C ILE A 139 5.00 -20.97 27.58
N ALA A 140 5.34 -22.01 28.34
CA ALA A 140 4.36 -22.83 29.05
C ALA A 140 3.60 -22.07 30.14
N ALA A 141 4.18 -21.00 30.69
CA ALA A 141 3.55 -20.14 31.69
C ALA A 141 2.61 -19.07 31.10
N LEU A 142 2.55 -18.93 29.77
CA LEU A 142 1.60 -18.00 29.14
C LEU A 142 0.16 -18.44 29.41
N PRO A 143 -0.75 -17.52 29.78
CA PRO A 143 -2.16 -17.85 29.98
C PRO A 143 -2.79 -18.44 28.71
N ASN A 144 -3.59 -19.50 28.86
CA ASN A 144 -4.42 -19.98 27.77
C ASN A 144 -5.64 -19.06 27.62
N TYR A 145 -5.69 -18.28 26.53
CA TYR A 145 -6.77 -17.34 26.25
C TYR A 145 -8.00 -17.96 25.58
N SER A 146 -8.01 -19.29 25.33
CA SER A 146 -9.08 -19.95 24.58
C SER A 146 -10.45 -19.83 25.27
N GLU A 147 -10.48 -19.85 26.61
CA GLU A 147 -11.74 -19.73 27.36
C GLU A 147 -12.29 -18.29 27.31
N GLN A 148 -11.43 -17.28 27.47
CA GLN A 148 -11.81 -15.88 27.38
C GLN A 148 -12.30 -15.54 25.96
N LEU A 149 -11.63 -16.04 24.92
CA LEU A 149 -12.06 -15.87 23.53
C LEU A 149 -13.39 -16.58 23.27
N GLY A 150 -13.57 -17.79 23.81
CA GLY A 150 -14.85 -18.49 23.73
C GLY A 150 -15.99 -17.74 24.42
N ALA A 151 -15.73 -17.14 25.59
CA ALA A 151 -16.71 -16.33 26.31
C ALA A 151 -17.09 -15.04 25.55
N ILE A 152 -16.12 -14.39 24.90
CA ILE A 152 -16.37 -13.22 24.03
C ILE A 152 -17.20 -13.63 22.82
N ALA A 153 -16.87 -14.74 22.15
CA ALA A 153 -17.63 -15.23 21.01
C ALA A 153 -19.09 -15.53 21.38
N ALA A 154 -19.32 -16.22 22.50
CA ALA A 154 -20.67 -16.49 23.01
C ALA A 154 -21.42 -15.20 23.38
N ALA A 155 -20.74 -14.18 23.90
CA ALA A 155 -21.35 -12.89 24.20
C ALA A 155 -21.77 -12.14 22.93
N ILE A 156 -20.98 -12.22 21.86
CA ILE A 156 -21.31 -11.65 20.53
C ILE A 156 -22.53 -12.36 19.94
N GLU A 157 -22.57 -13.70 19.98
CA GLU A 157 -23.71 -14.49 19.48
C GLU A 157 -25.00 -14.23 20.28
N ALA A 158 -24.89 -13.86 21.56
CA ALA A 158 -26.02 -13.54 22.41
C ALA A 158 -26.56 -12.11 22.23
N LEU A 159 -25.91 -11.26 21.41
CA LEU A 159 -26.42 -9.92 21.11
C LEU A 159 -27.77 -10.02 20.36
N PRO A 160 -28.79 -9.23 20.75
CA PRO A 160 -30.06 -9.24 20.05
C PRO A 160 -29.90 -8.85 18.58
N ASN A 161 -30.54 -9.60 17.68
CA ASN A 161 -30.66 -9.19 16.28
C ASN A 161 -31.76 -8.12 16.17
N TYR A 162 -31.38 -6.90 15.81
CA TYR A 162 -32.29 -5.76 15.68
C TYR A 162 -32.90 -5.59 14.27
N THR A 163 -32.60 -6.50 13.33
CA THR A 163 -33.03 -6.41 11.93
C THR A 163 -34.55 -6.38 11.81
N GLU A 164 -35.26 -7.19 12.60
CA GLU A 164 -36.73 -7.22 12.57
C GLU A 164 -37.35 -5.93 13.12
N GLN A 165 -36.81 -5.39 14.22
CA GLN A 165 -37.29 -4.12 14.79
C GLN A 165 -37.01 -2.94 13.84
N MET A 166 -35.87 -2.96 13.14
CA MET A 166 -35.51 -1.94 12.16
C MET A 166 -36.39 -2.03 10.91
N GLY A 167 -36.64 -3.22 10.38
CA GLY A 167 -37.57 -3.43 9.26
C GLY A 167 -39.01 -3.04 9.60
N ALA A 168 -39.46 -3.28 10.84
CA ALA A 168 -40.77 -2.81 11.30
C ALA A 168 -40.84 -1.28 11.37
N LEU A 169 -39.75 -0.60 11.75
CA LEU A 169 -39.67 0.86 11.76
C LEU A 169 -39.68 1.44 10.35
N GLU A 170 -38.95 0.82 9.41
CA GLU A 170 -38.94 1.19 8.00
C GLU A 170 -40.34 1.08 7.38
N THR A 171 -41.02 -0.05 7.58
CA THR A 171 -42.40 -0.27 7.12
C THR A 171 -43.35 0.80 7.69
N ALA A 172 -43.19 1.15 8.97
CA ALA A 172 -44.00 2.18 9.60
C ALA A 172 -43.72 3.58 9.00
N LEU A 173 -42.47 3.89 8.69
CA LEU A 173 -42.07 5.15 8.08
C LEU A 173 -42.61 5.29 6.65
N GLU A 174 -42.54 4.22 5.86
CA GLU A 174 -43.14 4.15 4.51
C GLU A 174 -44.65 4.39 4.55
N ALA A 175 -45.36 3.76 5.49
CA ALA A 175 -46.79 3.96 5.66
C ALA A 175 -47.14 5.41 6.04
N ILE A 176 -46.33 6.05 6.89
CA ILE A 176 -46.49 7.47 7.24
C ILE A 176 -46.27 8.35 6.00
N ALA A 177 -45.22 8.09 5.22
CA ALA A 177 -44.92 8.83 4.00
C ALA A 177 -46.05 8.72 2.96
N ALA A 178 -46.59 7.51 2.76
CA ALA A 178 -47.74 7.27 1.88
C ALA A 178 -48.99 8.04 2.32
N ASN A 179 -49.27 8.09 3.63
CA ASN A 179 -50.38 8.87 4.18
C ASN A 179 -50.21 10.38 3.97
N ILE A 180 -49.00 10.92 4.16
CA ILE A 180 -48.72 12.33 3.90
C ILE A 180 -48.94 12.67 2.43
N LYS A 181 -48.46 11.82 1.51
CA LYS A 181 -48.64 12.00 0.07
C LYS A 181 -50.11 11.94 -0.34
N ALA A 182 -50.88 11.01 0.24
CA ALA A 182 -52.31 10.92 -0.01
C ALA A 182 -53.06 12.18 0.47
N GLN A 183 -52.72 12.71 1.64
CA GLN A 183 -53.27 13.98 2.14
C GLN A 183 -52.92 15.16 1.24
N GLN A 184 -51.66 15.25 0.78
CA GLN A 184 -51.23 16.32 -0.15
C GLN A 184 -52.02 16.28 -1.47
N ASN A 185 -52.21 15.09 -2.05
CA ASN A 185 -53.00 14.95 -3.28
C ASN A 185 -54.47 15.33 -3.05
N GLN A 186 -55.05 14.92 -1.93
CA GLN A 186 -56.41 15.31 -1.56
C GLN A 186 -56.56 16.84 -1.48
N TYR A 187 -55.64 17.53 -0.80
CA TYR A 187 -55.66 19.00 -0.73
C TYR A 187 -55.47 19.67 -2.10
N ALA A 188 -54.68 19.06 -2.98
CA ALA A 188 -54.49 19.56 -4.35
C ALA A 188 -55.79 19.45 -5.18
N ASP A 189 -56.48 18.31 -5.09
CA ASP A 189 -57.76 18.08 -5.77
C ASP A 189 -58.86 19.02 -5.25
N GLU A 190 -58.95 19.20 -3.93
CA GLU A 190 -59.88 20.14 -3.29
C GLU A 190 -59.63 21.59 -3.74
N LEU A 191 -58.36 22.00 -3.84
CA LEU A 191 -57.98 23.34 -4.32
C LEU A 191 -58.30 23.54 -5.80
N ALA A 192 -58.09 22.52 -6.64
CA ALA A 192 -58.42 22.55 -8.06
C ALA A 192 -59.94 22.69 -8.26
N ALA A 193 -60.74 21.88 -7.55
CA ALA A 193 -62.20 21.96 -7.60
C ALA A 193 -62.74 23.33 -7.13
N LEU A 194 -62.17 23.88 -6.06
CA LEU A 194 -62.52 25.23 -5.58
C LEU A 194 -62.16 26.31 -6.62
N THR A 195 -61.01 26.17 -7.27
CA THR A 195 -60.56 27.08 -8.33
C THR A 195 -61.51 27.06 -9.53
N ASP A 196 -61.91 25.87 -9.97
CA ASP A 196 -62.87 25.69 -11.06
C ASP A 196 -64.23 26.30 -10.73
N ALA A 197 -64.75 26.06 -9.52
CA ALA A 197 -66.00 26.65 -9.05
C ALA A 197 -65.96 28.19 -9.04
N ILE A 198 -64.87 28.78 -8.54
CA ILE A 198 -64.68 30.24 -8.55
C ILE A 198 -64.61 30.78 -9.98
N ASN A 199 -63.95 30.08 -10.91
CA ASN A 199 -63.84 30.48 -12.31
C ASN A 199 -65.19 30.38 -13.05
N ALA A 200 -66.01 29.39 -12.72
CA ALA A 200 -67.38 29.29 -13.23
C ALA A 200 -68.23 30.48 -12.78
N ILE A 201 -68.21 30.83 -11.49
CA ILE A 201 -68.93 32.00 -10.95
C ILE A 201 -68.46 33.29 -11.63
N LYS A 202 -67.14 33.47 -11.80
CA LYS A 202 -66.57 34.62 -12.54
C LYS A 202 -67.11 34.70 -13.97
N SER A 203 -67.24 33.57 -14.65
CA SER A 203 -67.75 33.50 -16.03
C SER A 203 -69.22 33.89 -16.12
N GLU A 204 -70.05 33.49 -15.15
CA GLU A 204 -71.47 33.87 -15.09
C GLU A 204 -71.67 35.37 -14.84
N VAL A 205 -70.83 35.99 -13.99
CA VAL A 205 -70.83 37.45 -13.79
C VAL A 205 -70.42 38.17 -15.07
N ALA A 206 -69.37 37.70 -15.76
CA ALA A 206 -68.91 38.28 -17.03
C ALA A 206 -69.97 38.19 -18.15
N ALA A 207 -70.77 37.12 -18.16
CA ALA A 207 -71.88 36.93 -19.10
C ALA A 207 -73.12 37.77 -18.76
N GLY A 208 -73.16 38.44 -17.60
CA GLY A 208 -74.33 39.18 -17.12
C GLY A 208 -75.47 38.29 -16.60
N ASN A 209 -75.20 37.00 -16.39
CA ASN A 209 -76.18 36.01 -15.92
C ASN A 209 -76.31 35.99 -14.39
N LYS A 210 -75.38 36.63 -13.67
CA LYS A 210 -75.34 36.68 -12.20
C LYS A 210 -74.87 38.06 -11.72
N SER A 211 -75.50 38.58 -10.67
CA SER A 211 -75.10 39.85 -10.07
C SER A 211 -73.79 39.71 -9.27
N GLN A 212 -73.06 40.81 -9.08
CA GLN A 212 -71.83 40.79 -8.26
C GLN A 212 -72.11 40.45 -6.79
N GLU A 213 -73.29 40.84 -6.28
CA GLU A 213 -73.72 40.59 -4.90
C GLU A 213 -74.03 39.10 -4.68
N ASP A 214 -74.76 38.48 -5.62
CA ASP A 214 -75.07 37.04 -5.58
C ASP A 214 -73.80 36.19 -5.75
N ALA A 215 -72.90 36.58 -6.66
CA ALA A 215 -71.62 35.90 -6.85
C ALA A 215 -70.72 35.94 -5.61
N LEU A 216 -70.70 37.07 -4.89
CA LEU A 216 -69.94 37.20 -3.65
C LEU A 216 -70.53 36.30 -2.55
N ALA A 217 -71.86 36.24 -2.42
CA ALA A 217 -72.52 35.37 -1.46
C ALA A 217 -72.22 33.88 -1.72
N GLU A 218 -72.17 33.47 -2.98
CA GLU A 218 -71.87 32.09 -3.37
C GLU A 218 -70.40 31.71 -3.15
N ILE A 219 -69.46 32.63 -3.42
CA ILE A 219 -68.04 32.44 -3.10
C ILE A 219 -67.83 32.30 -1.58
N ILE A 220 -68.51 33.13 -0.78
CA ILE A 220 -68.45 33.02 0.68
C ILE A 220 -69.00 31.65 1.13
N ALA A 221 -70.14 31.22 0.59
CA ALA A 221 -70.72 29.91 0.91
C ALA A 221 -69.80 28.74 0.51
N LEU A 222 -69.11 28.82 -0.63
CA LEU A 222 -68.12 27.82 -1.05
C LEU A 222 -66.94 27.74 -0.08
N LEU A 223 -66.41 28.89 0.36
CA LEU A 223 -65.30 28.96 1.32
C LEU A 223 -65.72 28.49 2.73
N GLU A 224 -66.96 28.75 3.13
CA GLU A 224 -67.54 28.33 4.41
C GLU A 224 -67.99 26.87 4.43
N SER A 225 -68.23 26.24 3.28
CA SER A 225 -68.67 24.84 3.16
C SER A 225 -67.65 23.82 3.67
N GLY A 226 -66.45 24.26 4.06
CA GLY A 226 -65.44 23.41 4.66
C GLY A 226 -64.72 22.52 3.64
N ALA A 227 -64.75 22.85 2.35
CA ALA A 227 -64.03 22.13 1.30
C ALA A 227 -62.49 22.04 1.53
N LEU A 228 -61.94 22.80 2.49
CA LEU A 228 -60.55 22.75 2.93
C LEU A 228 -60.39 22.35 4.41
N ALA A 229 -61.49 22.11 5.12
CA ALA A 229 -61.49 21.76 6.55
C ALA A 229 -61.49 20.23 6.70
N GLY A 230 -60.32 19.62 6.48
CA GLY A 230 -60.12 18.19 6.67
C GLY A 230 -60.63 17.69 8.03
N GLY A 231 -61.49 16.66 8.00
CA GLY A 231 -61.98 15.95 9.19
C GLY A 231 -63.03 14.91 8.80
N GLY A 232 -62.63 13.64 8.76
CA GLY A 232 -63.38 12.57 8.08
C GLY A 232 -64.60 11.98 8.82
N SER A 233 -65.38 11.20 8.05
CA SER A 233 -66.11 9.98 8.46
C SER A 233 -67.17 9.65 7.40
N GLY A 234 -67.11 8.47 6.77
CA GLY A 234 -68.25 7.97 5.98
C GLY A 234 -67.95 6.81 5.04
N SER A 235 -67.93 5.60 5.59
CA SER A 235 -67.93 4.31 4.89
C SER A 235 -69.06 4.14 3.87
N GLY A 236 -68.76 3.47 2.73
CA GLY A 236 -69.67 2.48 2.16
C GLY A 236 -70.01 2.59 0.67
N GLY A 237 -69.72 1.51 -0.07
CA GLY A 237 -70.51 1.12 -1.26
C GLY A 237 -69.70 0.92 -2.54
N GLY A 238 -69.32 -0.33 -2.81
CA GLY A 238 -68.61 -0.70 -4.03
C GLY A 238 -69.49 -0.75 -5.28
N SER A 239 -68.82 -0.83 -6.43
CA SER A 239 -69.16 -1.74 -7.52
C SER A 239 -67.99 -1.84 -8.47
N GLY A 240 -67.59 -3.07 -8.75
CA GLY A 240 -66.63 -3.39 -9.79
C GLY A 240 -67.24 -3.25 -11.18
N SER A 241 -66.37 -2.92 -12.12
CA SER A 241 -66.36 -3.36 -13.51
C SER A 241 -64.93 -3.09 -13.97
N GLY A 242 -64.11 -4.08 -14.27
CA GLY A 242 -64.36 -5.01 -15.37
C GLY A 242 -63.95 -4.30 -16.66
N GLY A 243 -62.67 -4.43 -17.02
CA GLY A 243 -62.06 -3.80 -18.18
C GLY A 243 -60.69 -4.43 -18.45
N GLU A 244 -60.73 -5.62 -19.05
CA GLU A 244 -59.58 -6.26 -19.68
C GLU A 244 -59.04 -5.35 -20.79
N GLY A 245 -57.73 -5.15 -20.78
CA GLY A 245 -56.98 -4.50 -21.85
C GLY A 245 -55.61 -5.15 -21.92
N GLU A 246 -55.54 -6.28 -22.60
CA GLU A 246 -54.28 -6.83 -23.10
C GLU A 246 -53.67 -5.82 -24.08
N GLY A 247 -52.40 -5.50 -23.84
CA GLY A 247 -51.59 -4.67 -24.70
C GLY A 247 -50.16 -4.78 -24.22
N GLY A 248 -49.52 -5.90 -24.54
CA GLY A 248 -48.09 -6.06 -24.36
C GLY A 248 -47.38 -5.02 -25.21
N GLU A 249 -46.78 -4.05 -24.54
CA GLU A 249 -45.72 -3.24 -25.13
C GLU A 249 -44.41 -3.77 -24.56
N ASP A 250 -43.58 -4.18 -25.52
CA ASP A 250 -42.21 -4.62 -25.41
C ASP A 250 -41.43 -3.50 -24.69
N GLU A 251 -41.23 -3.63 -23.37
CA GLU A 251 -40.30 -2.77 -22.63
C GLU A 251 -38.89 -3.13 -23.06
N GLY A 252 -38.45 -2.48 -24.14
CA GLY A 252 -37.04 -2.26 -24.40
C GLY A 252 -36.40 -1.69 -23.14
N GLY A 253 -35.35 -2.36 -22.67
CA GLY A 253 -34.77 -2.18 -21.35
C GLY A 253 -34.68 -0.71 -20.93
N GLU A 254 -35.22 -0.43 -19.74
CA GLU A 254 -34.93 0.79 -19.01
C GLU A 254 -33.40 0.91 -18.92
N ASP A 255 -32.82 1.91 -19.60
CA ASP A 255 -31.45 2.31 -19.34
C ASP A 255 -31.43 2.79 -17.88
N GLU A 256 -31.07 1.90 -16.95
CA GLU A 256 -30.88 2.26 -15.54
C GLU A 256 -29.96 3.48 -15.47
N ASP A 257 -30.39 4.52 -14.75
CA ASP A 257 -29.57 5.72 -14.56
C ASP A 257 -28.16 5.31 -14.10
N PRO A 258 -27.12 5.85 -14.74
CA PRO A 258 -25.75 5.46 -14.44
C PRO A 258 -25.44 5.77 -12.98
N TYR A 259 -24.88 4.79 -12.30
CA TYR A 259 -24.52 4.90 -10.90
C TYR A 259 -23.06 4.52 -10.69
N ILE A 260 -22.51 4.98 -9.57
CA ILE A 260 -21.24 4.49 -9.05
C ILE A 260 -21.50 3.85 -7.69
N THR A 261 -20.76 2.78 -7.40
CA THR A 261 -20.67 2.26 -6.03
C THR A 261 -19.24 2.35 -5.52
N PHE A 262 -19.09 2.71 -4.24
CA PHE A 262 -17.80 2.72 -3.58
C PHE A 262 -17.92 2.45 -2.08
N LYS A 263 -16.83 2.02 -1.45
CA LYS A 263 -16.72 1.83 0.00
C LYS A 263 -15.75 2.84 0.58
N THR A 264 -15.98 3.25 1.82
CA THR A 264 -15.04 4.06 2.60
C THR A 264 -14.43 3.24 3.74
N ASP A 265 -13.46 3.81 4.44
CA ASP A 265 -12.79 3.23 5.60
C ASP A 265 -13.52 3.44 6.93
N GLU A 266 -14.71 4.06 6.90
CA GLU A 266 -15.63 4.23 8.02
C GLU A 266 -16.43 2.94 8.32
N GLU A 267 -16.70 2.67 9.60
CA GLU A 267 -17.39 1.44 10.05
C GLU A 267 -18.85 1.36 9.55
N ASP A 268 -19.28 0.15 9.17
CA ASP A 268 -20.54 -0.21 8.47
C ASP A 268 -21.87 0.27 9.13
N PHE A 269 -21.83 0.86 10.33
CA PHE A 269 -23.01 1.06 11.17
C PHE A 269 -23.29 2.51 11.59
N SER A 270 -22.52 3.48 11.11
CA SER A 270 -22.78 4.87 11.42
C SER A 270 -23.17 5.64 10.16
N VAL A 271 -24.36 6.24 10.20
CA VAL A 271 -24.71 7.35 9.30
C VAL A 271 -23.68 8.45 9.58
N HIS A 272 -22.62 8.49 8.77
CA HIS A 272 -21.53 9.42 8.91
C HIS A 272 -21.44 10.32 7.68
N VAL A 273 -21.01 11.54 7.99
CA VAL A 273 -20.75 12.59 7.05
C VAL A 273 -19.44 12.25 6.35
N ILE A 274 -19.50 11.81 5.09
CA ILE A 274 -18.27 11.66 4.29
C ILE A 274 -17.89 13.07 3.84
N PRO A 275 -16.71 13.61 4.23
CA PRO A 275 -16.21 14.87 3.68
C PRO A 275 -15.70 14.59 2.27
N CYS A 276 -16.64 14.44 1.31
CA CYS A 276 -16.33 14.17 -0.08
C CYS A 276 -16.60 15.41 -0.92
N GLU A 277 -15.63 15.79 -1.74
CA GLU A 277 -15.84 16.81 -2.76
C GLU A 277 -16.33 16.11 -4.02
N ILE A 278 -17.64 16.10 -4.24
CA ILE A 278 -18.25 15.51 -5.44
C ILE A 278 -18.50 16.62 -6.45
N LYS A 279 -17.86 16.53 -7.61
CA LYS A 279 -18.10 17.41 -8.75
C LYS A 279 -18.32 16.59 -10.01
N THR A 280 -19.29 17.02 -10.79
CA THR A 280 -19.62 16.48 -12.12
C THR A 280 -20.39 17.57 -12.87
N THR A 281 -20.28 17.61 -14.21
CA THR A 281 -21.12 18.47 -15.06
C THR A 281 -22.60 18.06 -15.03
N GLU A 282 -22.88 16.81 -14.70
CA GLU A 282 -24.23 16.26 -14.58
C GLU A 282 -24.72 16.36 -13.13
N GLY A 283 -25.98 16.76 -12.92
CA GLY A 283 -26.54 16.81 -11.56
C GLY A 283 -26.47 15.44 -10.87
N VAL A 284 -26.05 15.39 -9.61
CA VAL A 284 -26.06 14.17 -8.80
C VAL A 284 -27.42 13.99 -8.15
N ASP A 285 -28.09 12.86 -8.39
CA ASP A 285 -29.31 12.50 -7.65
C ASP A 285 -28.94 11.63 -6.45
N LEU A 286 -29.07 12.23 -5.27
CA LEU A 286 -28.90 11.56 -4.00
C LEU A 286 -30.29 11.07 -3.58
N GLN A 287 -30.59 9.79 -3.81
CA GLN A 287 -31.85 9.18 -3.38
C GLN A 287 -32.16 9.42 -1.88
N PRO A 288 -33.45 9.41 -1.49
CA PRO A 288 -34.07 10.50 -0.73
C PRO A 288 -33.84 10.40 0.78
N GLY A 289 -33.42 11.52 1.38
CA GLY A 289 -33.37 11.64 2.85
C GLY A 289 -33.18 13.06 3.37
N TYR A 290 -32.45 13.93 2.68
CA TYR A 290 -32.25 15.31 3.12
C TYR A 290 -32.14 16.28 1.95
N PRO A 291 -32.76 17.48 2.05
CA PRO A 291 -32.76 18.45 0.96
C PRO A 291 -31.35 18.95 0.69
N ASN A 292 -30.87 18.73 -0.54
CA ASN A 292 -29.84 19.56 -1.12
C ASN A 292 -30.39 21.00 -1.19
N ASN A 293 -29.95 21.86 -0.29
CA ASN A 293 -30.43 23.24 -0.20
C ASN A 293 -29.67 24.20 -1.13
N ASP A 294 -28.88 23.70 -2.08
CA ASP A 294 -28.35 24.54 -3.15
C ASP A 294 -28.40 23.81 -4.50
N ASN A 295 -29.59 23.81 -5.10
CA ASN A 295 -29.81 23.39 -6.48
C ASN A 295 -29.36 24.51 -7.45
N THR A 296 -28.12 24.98 -7.32
CA THR A 296 -27.48 25.83 -8.31
C THR A 296 -26.73 24.96 -9.31
N MET A 297 -27.15 24.99 -10.57
CA MET A 297 -26.30 24.61 -11.70
C MET A 297 -25.01 25.44 -11.61
N GLY A 298 -23.95 24.84 -11.09
CA GLY A 298 -22.70 25.54 -10.83
C GLY A 298 -21.74 24.64 -10.10
N TYR A 299 -20.53 24.52 -10.66
CA TYR A 299 -19.37 23.87 -10.09
C TYR A 299 -19.34 23.89 -8.55
N THR A 300 -19.03 22.73 -7.97
CA THR A 300 -18.69 22.50 -6.54
C THR A 300 -19.89 22.38 -5.60
N SER A 301 -20.28 21.13 -5.30
CA SER A 301 -21.01 20.84 -4.07
C SER A 301 -20.01 20.33 -3.03
N TYR A 302 -19.46 21.24 -2.22
CA TYR A 302 -18.84 20.87 -0.94
C TYR A 302 -19.97 20.39 -0.02
N GLY A 303 -20.31 19.11 -0.12
CA GLY A 303 -21.45 18.52 0.56
C GLY A 303 -21.01 17.54 1.64
N TYR A 304 -21.64 17.65 2.80
CA TYR A 304 -21.58 16.63 3.83
C TYR A 304 -22.70 15.63 3.53
N TYR A 305 -22.36 14.48 2.95
CA TYR A 305 -23.36 13.49 2.55
C TYR A 305 -23.49 12.39 3.60
N LEU A 306 -24.74 12.14 4.02
CA LEU A 306 -25.12 11.03 4.89
C LEU A 306 -25.39 9.84 3.97
N ILE A 307 -24.41 8.94 3.80
CA ILE A 307 -24.57 7.78 2.92
C ILE A 307 -24.16 6.52 3.68
N SER A 308 -24.94 5.44 3.53
CA SER A 308 -24.59 4.12 4.04
C SER A 308 -23.35 3.58 3.31
N ASN A 309 -22.47 2.86 4.00
CA ASN A 309 -21.38 2.10 3.39
C ASN A 309 -21.93 0.69 3.04
N PRO A 310 -21.81 0.18 1.80
CA PRO A 310 -21.28 0.81 0.59
C PRO A 310 -22.17 1.94 0.05
N VAL A 311 -21.51 2.98 -0.45
CA VAL A 311 -22.13 4.14 -1.07
C VAL A 311 -22.59 3.80 -2.48
N LYS A 312 -23.84 4.15 -2.83
CA LYS A 312 -24.35 4.18 -4.21
C LYS A 312 -24.77 5.61 -4.56
N LEU A 313 -24.14 6.21 -5.58
CA LEU A 313 -24.56 7.50 -6.13
C LEU A 313 -25.16 7.29 -7.51
N THR A 314 -26.34 7.86 -7.76
CA THR A 314 -26.98 7.87 -9.07
C THR A 314 -26.80 9.25 -9.69
N PHE A 315 -26.58 9.31 -11.00
CA PHE A 315 -26.38 10.56 -11.73
C PHE A 315 -27.54 10.79 -12.70
N ASN A 316 -27.95 12.06 -12.86
CA ASN A 316 -28.90 12.45 -13.89
C ASN A 316 -28.19 12.45 -15.25
N GLY A 317 -27.98 11.26 -15.82
CA GLY A 317 -27.17 11.04 -17.02
C GLY A 317 -25.74 10.61 -16.72
N ASN A 318 -25.01 10.15 -17.75
CA ASN A 318 -23.69 9.53 -17.59
C ASN A 318 -22.61 10.62 -17.50
N PRO A 319 -21.96 10.79 -16.33
CA PRO A 319 -21.05 11.90 -16.12
C PRO A 319 -19.81 11.81 -17.02
N THR A 320 -19.38 12.94 -17.57
CA THR A 320 -18.12 13.05 -18.32
C THR A 320 -16.94 13.39 -17.42
N ASP A 321 -17.17 14.00 -16.27
CA ASP A 321 -16.17 14.31 -15.25
C ASP A 321 -16.68 13.86 -13.88
N LEU A 322 -15.77 13.33 -13.05
CA LEU A 322 -16.10 12.95 -11.68
C LEU A 322 -14.93 13.23 -10.73
N ASP A 323 -15.14 14.18 -9.83
CA ASP A 323 -14.24 14.45 -8.70
C ASP A 323 -14.69 13.66 -7.47
N LEU A 324 -13.80 12.83 -6.93
CA LEU A 324 -13.95 12.09 -5.68
C LEU A 324 -12.67 12.25 -4.83
N TYR A 325 -12.09 13.45 -4.83
CA TYR A 325 -10.90 13.77 -4.07
C TYR A 325 -11.12 13.60 -2.56
N SER A 326 -10.19 12.91 -1.91
CA SER A 326 -10.08 12.83 -0.44
C SER A 326 -11.32 12.29 0.29
N CYS A 327 -12.06 11.37 -0.32
CA CYS A 327 -13.31 10.81 0.21
C CYS A 327 -13.15 9.54 1.07
N GLY A 328 -11.91 9.13 1.41
CA GLY A 328 -11.66 7.93 2.22
C GLY A 328 -11.95 6.60 1.51
N ILE A 329 -12.01 6.61 0.17
CA ILE A 329 -12.48 5.46 -0.61
C ILE A 329 -11.50 4.29 -0.55
N THR A 330 -11.97 3.09 -0.22
CA THR A 330 -11.20 1.84 -0.17
C THR A 330 -11.46 0.94 -1.39
N GLU A 331 -12.68 0.96 -1.93
CA GLU A 331 -13.10 0.22 -3.12
C GLU A 331 -14.02 1.09 -3.98
N ILE A 332 -13.92 1.01 -5.30
CA ILE A 332 -14.72 1.80 -6.26
C ILE A 332 -15.05 0.97 -7.49
N ASP A 333 -16.29 1.04 -7.97
CA ASP A 333 -16.75 0.41 -9.21
C ASP A 333 -17.19 1.47 -10.23
N LEU A 334 -16.35 1.68 -11.25
CA LEU A 334 -16.56 2.65 -12.34
C LEU A 334 -17.24 2.03 -13.56
N SER A 335 -17.64 0.76 -13.52
CA SER A 335 -18.04 -0.02 -14.70
C SER A 335 -19.26 0.54 -15.45
N LYS A 336 -20.11 1.29 -14.74
CA LYS A 336 -21.33 1.91 -15.30
C LYS A 336 -21.10 3.32 -15.85
N LEU A 337 -19.98 3.96 -15.55
CA LEU A 337 -19.67 5.33 -15.98
C LEU A 337 -18.99 5.35 -17.37
N THR A 338 -19.68 4.83 -18.37
CA THR A 338 -19.08 4.61 -19.71
C THR A 338 -18.80 5.89 -20.50
N ALA A 339 -19.40 7.03 -20.13
CA ALA A 339 -19.16 8.33 -20.74
C ALA A 339 -17.96 9.08 -20.13
N LEU A 340 -17.40 8.59 -19.02
CA LEU A 340 -16.39 9.29 -18.24
C LEU A 340 -15.13 9.60 -19.06
N GLU A 341 -14.77 10.88 -19.09
CA GLU A 341 -13.61 11.46 -19.74
C GLU A 341 -12.56 11.91 -18.71
N GLU A 342 -12.97 12.33 -17.52
CA GLU A 342 -12.06 12.86 -16.49
C GLU A 342 -12.43 12.32 -15.10
N ILE A 343 -11.43 11.90 -14.32
CA ILE A 343 -11.66 11.39 -12.95
C ILE A 343 -10.56 11.81 -11.97
N TYR A 344 -10.98 12.29 -10.79
CA TYR A 344 -10.09 12.61 -9.68
C TYR A 344 -10.31 11.66 -8.51
N LEU A 345 -9.30 10.85 -8.21
CA LEU A 345 -9.29 9.86 -7.12
C LEU A 345 -8.15 10.07 -6.12
N ALA A 346 -7.44 11.20 -6.19
CA ALA A 346 -6.33 11.49 -5.30
C ALA A 346 -6.77 11.58 -3.82
N GLY A 347 -5.88 11.19 -2.91
CA GLY A 347 -6.12 11.25 -1.46
C GLY A 347 -7.14 10.26 -0.90
N ASN A 348 -7.40 9.16 -1.61
CA ASN A 348 -8.19 8.04 -1.11
C ASN A 348 -7.30 6.90 -0.56
N LYS A 349 -7.93 5.76 -0.23
CA LYS A 349 -7.29 4.56 0.31
C LYS A 349 -7.37 3.38 -0.65
N LEU A 350 -7.45 3.65 -1.96
CA LEU A 350 -7.64 2.63 -2.98
C LEU A 350 -6.43 1.71 -3.06
N THR A 351 -6.69 0.41 -3.08
CA THR A 351 -5.68 -0.64 -3.30
C THR A 351 -5.77 -1.25 -4.70
N LYS A 352 -6.86 -0.96 -5.43
CA LYS A 352 -7.12 -1.34 -6.82
C LYS A 352 -8.05 -0.32 -7.47
N VAL A 353 -7.92 -0.12 -8.77
CA VAL A 353 -8.87 0.64 -9.62
C VAL A 353 -8.87 0.02 -11.01
N ASP A 354 -10.03 -0.13 -11.63
CA ASP A 354 -10.17 -0.64 -12.98
C ASP A 354 -10.85 0.39 -13.89
N PHE A 355 -10.15 0.82 -14.93
CA PHE A 355 -10.64 1.75 -15.96
C PHE A 355 -11.08 1.03 -17.25
N SER A 356 -11.13 -0.30 -17.26
CA SER A 356 -11.36 -1.08 -18.47
C SER A 356 -12.72 -0.83 -19.14
N HIS A 357 -13.69 -0.29 -18.42
CA HIS A 357 -15.03 0.04 -18.92
C HIS A 357 -15.17 1.50 -19.39
N ASN A 358 -14.24 2.37 -19.02
CA ASN A 358 -14.34 3.82 -19.22
C ASN A 358 -13.54 4.24 -20.47
N LYS A 359 -14.06 3.87 -21.65
CA LYS A 359 -13.32 3.97 -22.93
C LYS A 359 -13.03 5.40 -23.39
N ASN A 360 -13.70 6.40 -22.81
CA ASN A 360 -13.55 7.80 -23.17
C ASN A 360 -12.55 8.56 -22.31
N LEU A 361 -12.02 7.94 -21.23
CA LEU A 361 -11.09 8.58 -20.30
C LEU A 361 -9.91 9.24 -21.01
N LYS A 362 -9.67 10.49 -20.63
CA LYS A 362 -8.63 11.42 -21.09
C LYS A 362 -7.75 11.81 -19.91
N ASP A 363 -8.32 12.07 -18.75
CA ASP A 363 -7.60 12.61 -17.59
C ASP A 363 -7.87 11.78 -16.33
N VAL A 364 -6.80 11.31 -15.68
CA VAL A 364 -6.86 10.45 -14.49
C VAL A 364 -5.92 10.99 -13.41
N TYR A 365 -6.47 11.38 -12.27
CA TYR A 365 -5.69 11.88 -11.14
C TYR A 365 -5.72 10.90 -9.98
N LEU A 366 -4.64 10.14 -9.78
CA LEU A 366 -4.49 9.23 -8.64
C LEU A 366 -3.61 9.83 -7.53
N TYR A 367 -3.01 10.99 -7.79
CA TYR A 367 -2.14 11.74 -6.90
C TYR A 367 -2.39 13.24 -7.02
N ASP A 368 -2.40 13.94 -5.88
CA ASP A 368 -2.40 15.39 -5.84
C ASP A 368 -1.00 15.90 -5.46
N SER A 369 -0.41 16.69 -6.35
CA SER A 369 0.90 17.32 -6.15
C SER A 369 0.89 18.49 -5.16
N TYR A 370 -0.26 19.13 -4.96
CA TYR A 370 -0.41 20.26 -4.05
C TYR A 370 -0.45 19.80 -2.59
N ASP A 371 -1.36 18.90 -2.26
CA ASP A 371 -1.48 18.34 -0.90
C ASP A 371 -0.61 17.09 -0.67
N LYS A 372 0.11 16.62 -1.70
CA LYS A 372 0.97 15.43 -1.69
C LYS A 372 0.23 14.16 -1.24
N LYS A 373 -1.04 14.03 -1.63
CA LYS A 373 -1.88 12.91 -1.21
C LYS A 373 -1.85 11.77 -2.24
N CYS A 374 -1.63 10.55 -1.73
CA CYS A 374 -1.51 9.31 -2.48
C CYS A 374 -2.65 8.34 -2.16
N ASN A 375 -2.88 7.39 -3.07
CA ASN A 375 -3.63 6.16 -2.80
C ASN A 375 -2.70 5.07 -2.23
N TYR A 376 -3.26 3.90 -1.91
CA TYR A 376 -2.54 2.76 -1.31
C TYR A 376 -2.29 1.65 -2.37
N LEU A 377 -2.02 2.07 -3.61
CA LEU A 377 -1.76 1.19 -4.73
C LEU A 377 -0.35 0.59 -4.62
N THR A 378 -0.23 -0.73 -4.61
CA THR A 378 1.07 -1.42 -4.73
C THR A 378 1.60 -1.30 -6.15
N SER A 379 2.87 -1.67 -6.40
CA SER A 379 3.42 -1.67 -7.77
C SER A 379 2.65 -2.61 -8.71
N GLU A 380 2.20 -3.75 -8.20
CA GLU A 380 1.39 -4.70 -8.97
C GLU A 380 0.02 -4.10 -9.32
N ALA A 381 -0.65 -3.49 -8.35
CA ALA A 381 -1.92 -2.82 -8.58
C ALA A 381 -1.79 -1.64 -9.58
N MET A 382 -0.68 -0.89 -9.51
CA MET A 382 -0.40 0.18 -10.47
C MET A 382 -0.20 -0.37 -11.89
N SER A 383 0.51 -1.50 -12.05
CA SER A 383 0.61 -2.17 -13.34
C SER A 383 -0.76 -2.55 -13.90
N ASP A 384 -1.69 -2.99 -13.04
CA ASP A 384 -3.05 -3.33 -13.47
C ASP A 384 -3.89 -2.09 -13.82
N VAL A 385 -3.75 -0.99 -13.07
CA VAL A 385 -4.32 0.32 -13.43
C VAL A 385 -3.89 0.72 -14.84
N VAL A 386 -2.58 0.69 -15.13
CA VAL A 386 -2.07 1.09 -16.45
C VAL A 386 -2.51 0.11 -17.57
N LYS A 387 -2.63 -1.18 -17.27
CA LYS A 387 -3.22 -2.16 -18.21
C LYS A 387 -4.70 -1.87 -18.49
N SER A 388 -5.44 -1.34 -17.51
CA SER A 388 -6.86 -1.02 -17.66
C SER A 388 -7.14 0.26 -18.47
N LEU A 389 -6.17 1.19 -18.56
CA LEU A 389 -6.31 2.43 -19.32
C LEU A 389 -6.73 2.17 -20.79
N PRO A 390 -7.63 2.98 -21.37
CA PRO A 390 -8.03 2.81 -22.75
C PRO A 390 -6.88 3.14 -23.71
N ASP A 391 -6.85 2.47 -24.87
CA ASP A 391 -5.92 2.80 -25.94
C ASP A 391 -6.39 4.08 -26.65
N ARG A 392 -5.56 5.12 -26.59
CA ARG A 392 -5.82 6.43 -27.18
C ARG A 392 -4.98 6.67 -28.44
N THR A 393 -4.44 5.63 -29.05
CA THR A 393 -3.71 5.75 -30.33
C THR A 393 -4.59 6.40 -31.39
N GLY A 394 -4.08 7.47 -32.02
CA GLY A 394 -4.83 8.24 -33.01
C GLY A 394 -5.83 9.27 -32.45
N LYS A 395 -5.87 9.45 -31.12
CA LYS A 395 -6.62 10.50 -30.42
C LYS A 395 -5.65 11.50 -29.79
N GLU A 396 -6.18 12.56 -29.18
CA GLU A 396 -5.41 13.42 -28.28
C GLU A 396 -4.86 12.60 -27.10
N ALA A 397 -3.61 12.88 -26.72
CA ALA A 397 -2.94 12.18 -25.64
C ALA A 397 -3.73 12.33 -24.34
N GLY A 398 -3.88 11.23 -23.59
CA GLY A 398 -4.45 11.29 -22.24
C GLY A 398 -3.39 11.65 -21.21
N MET A 399 -3.80 12.09 -20.03
CA MET A 399 -2.93 12.39 -18.91
C MET A 399 -3.26 11.51 -17.70
N ILE A 400 -2.24 10.91 -17.10
CA ILE A 400 -2.36 10.23 -15.82
C ILE A 400 -1.36 10.79 -14.81
N ALA A 401 -1.87 11.34 -13.70
CA ALA A 401 -1.07 11.87 -12.60
C ALA A 401 -0.89 10.80 -11.51
N ILE A 402 0.32 10.28 -11.38
CA ILE A 402 0.74 9.24 -10.44
C ILE A 402 2.05 9.73 -9.81
N GLY A 403 1.94 10.33 -8.63
CA GLY A 403 3.02 11.09 -8.01
C GLY A 403 4.33 10.35 -7.81
N TYR A 404 5.40 11.14 -7.64
CA TYR A 404 6.73 10.62 -7.30
C TYR A 404 6.84 10.23 -5.83
N THR A 405 7.70 9.25 -5.56
CA THR A 405 7.98 8.71 -4.23
C THR A 405 8.32 9.82 -3.24
N VAL A 406 7.44 10.04 -2.25
CA VAL A 406 7.68 10.89 -1.09
C VAL A 406 7.93 9.99 0.11
N ALA A 407 8.93 10.32 0.94
CA ALA A 407 9.31 9.51 2.09
C ALA A 407 8.09 9.23 3.00
N GLY A 408 7.64 7.98 3.04
CA GLY A 408 6.53 7.51 3.87
C GLY A 408 5.23 7.16 3.14
N TYR A 409 5.09 7.46 1.85
CA TYR A 409 3.94 7.07 1.02
C TYR A 409 4.42 6.63 -0.36
N ASP A 410 4.32 5.34 -0.66
CA ASP A 410 4.66 4.79 -1.97
C ASP A 410 3.41 4.84 -2.87
N CYS A 411 3.43 5.69 -3.90
CA CYS A 411 2.67 5.50 -5.14
C CYS A 411 3.64 4.93 -6.20
N PRO A 412 4.06 3.65 -6.11
CA PRO A 412 5.16 3.15 -6.91
C PRO A 412 4.70 2.88 -8.34
N ILE A 413 5.31 3.54 -9.31
CA ILE A 413 5.16 3.24 -10.73
C ILE A 413 6.44 2.64 -11.29
N LEU A 414 6.35 1.52 -12.01
CA LEU A 414 7.52 0.89 -12.60
C LEU A 414 7.85 1.54 -13.96
N PRO A 415 9.13 1.53 -14.39
CA PRO A 415 9.49 2.00 -15.73
C PRO A 415 8.74 1.28 -16.88
N ALA A 416 8.36 0.02 -16.65
CA ALA A 416 7.56 -0.75 -17.60
C ALA A 416 6.13 -0.20 -17.73
N ASP A 417 5.52 0.25 -16.63
CA ASP A 417 4.19 0.86 -16.62
C ASP A 417 4.21 2.19 -17.37
N VAL A 418 5.23 3.03 -17.14
CA VAL A 418 5.42 4.28 -17.89
C VAL A 418 5.51 4.02 -19.40
N THR A 419 6.24 2.95 -19.79
CA THR A 419 6.38 2.57 -21.20
C THR A 419 5.04 2.10 -21.77
N LEU A 420 4.27 1.31 -21.02
CA LEU A 420 2.95 0.81 -21.44
C LEU A 420 1.94 1.96 -21.57
N ALA A 421 1.88 2.88 -20.60
CA ALA A 421 1.02 4.06 -20.66
C ALA A 421 1.30 4.89 -21.92
N LYS A 422 2.58 5.19 -22.18
CA LYS A 422 3.01 5.92 -23.39
C LYS A 422 2.64 5.18 -24.68
N SER A 423 2.74 3.85 -24.71
CA SER A 423 2.35 3.06 -25.88
C SER A 423 0.86 3.14 -26.19
N LYS A 424 0.03 3.43 -25.18
CA LYS A 424 -1.41 3.69 -25.31
C LYS A 424 -1.74 5.17 -25.51
N ASN A 425 -0.74 6.01 -25.78
CA ASN A 425 -0.86 7.47 -25.94
C ASN A 425 -1.31 8.20 -24.64
N TRP A 426 -0.74 7.80 -23.50
CA TRP A 426 -0.89 8.49 -22.21
C TRP A 426 0.43 9.13 -21.75
N GLU A 427 0.34 10.38 -21.30
CA GLU A 427 1.39 11.09 -20.60
C GLU A 427 1.31 10.82 -19.09
N VAL A 428 2.45 10.59 -18.45
CA VAL A 428 2.54 10.20 -17.04
C VAL A 428 3.25 11.31 -16.26
N TYR A 429 2.58 11.84 -15.23
CA TYR A 429 3.03 12.99 -14.43
C TYR A 429 3.23 12.69 -12.96
#